data_AF-A0A957X7U5-F1
#
_entry.id   AF-A0A957X7U5-F1
#
_cell.length_a   1.000
_cell.length_b   1.000
_cell.length_c   1.000
_cell.angle_alpha   90.00
_cell.angle_beta   90.00
_cell.angle_gamma   90.00
#
_symmetry.space_group_name_H-M   'P 1'
#
loop_
_entity.id
_entity.type
_entity.pdbx_description
1 polymer ?
#
loop_
_entity_poly.entity_id
_entity_poly.type
_entity_poly.pdbx_seq_one_letter_code
_entity_poly.pdbx_strand_id
1 'polypeptide(L)'
;MREIPMEISNRTVLHLLEALQYMQLKVGNEKQAQRLSFRALDVEQIGMVYEGLLDHTEEVARGQAIAIKPVKSHGAPATINLNELLETKGKDRAKWIKEQTDQNITGQALKDLKTAESIDELLAALDKKIAKKITPRVVLSGSIVLQPSDERRRSGSHYTPRSLTKPIVETTLAPLLKQLVEPPAEETNGEKTLFASKGRKTKLQAVKSERDEEAFRLAQEKGSPHPRQILDLKVCDPAMGSGAFLVETCRQLGDELVAAWHAHECVPTADIPPDEDEILYARRLIAQRCLYGVDKNPLAVEMAKLSLWLVTMAKG
;
A
#
# COMPACT_ATOMS: atom_id res chain seq x y z
N MET A 1 -0.64 -23.87 16.38
CA MET A 1 -1.70 -23.44 17.32
C MET A 1 -2.67 -22.58 16.53
N ARG A 2 -3.97 -22.85 16.56
CA ARG A 2 -4.94 -21.88 16.02
C ARG A 2 -4.97 -20.73 17.01
N GLU A 3 -4.56 -19.54 16.59
CA GLU A 3 -4.77 -18.31 17.37
C GLU A 3 -6.27 -18.21 17.66
N ILE A 4 -6.61 -18.13 18.93
CA ILE A 4 -7.96 -17.80 19.35
C ILE A 4 -8.18 -16.36 18.85
N PRO A 5 -9.13 -16.10 17.94
CA PRO A 5 -9.38 -14.75 17.49
C PRO A 5 -9.75 -13.90 18.70
N MET A 6 -9.06 -12.78 18.89
CA MET A 6 -9.36 -11.87 19.99
C MET A 6 -10.82 -11.44 19.92
N GLU A 7 -11.50 -11.41 21.07
CA GLU A 7 -12.86 -10.88 21.15
C GLU A 7 -12.83 -9.36 20.94
N ILE A 8 -13.27 -8.92 19.75
CA ILE A 8 -13.46 -7.50 19.45
C ILE A 8 -14.83 -7.09 20.01
N SER A 9 -14.84 -6.18 20.99
CA SER A 9 -16.10 -5.71 21.58
C SER A 9 -16.95 -4.90 20.59
N ASN A 10 -18.28 -4.94 20.73
CA ASN A 10 -19.20 -4.10 19.95
C ASN A 10 -18.86 -2.60 20.02
N ARG A 11 -18.31 -2.15 21.15
CA ARG A 11 -17.87 -0.77 21.32
C ARG A 11 -16.66 -0.44 20.44
N THR A 12 -15.71 -1.36 20.33
CA THR A 12 -14.55 -1.22 19.44
C THR A 12 -15.01 -1.17 17.98
N VAL A 13 -15.94 -2.06 17.60
CA VAL A 13 -16.54 -2.06 16.26
C VAL A 13 -17.27 -0.74 15.98
N LEU A 14 -18.06 -0.23 16.92
CA LEU A 14 -18.74 1.06 16.77
C LEU A 14 -17.74 2.20 16.54
N HIS A 15 -16.66 2.28 17.34
CA HIS A 15 -15.65 3.31 17.17
C HIS A 15 -14.92 3.22 15.83
N LEU A 16 -14.62 2.00 15.35
CA LEU A 16 -14.06 1.79 14.02
C LEU A 16 -15.03 2.28 12.93
N LEU A 17 -16.31 1.91 13.04
CA LEU A 17 -17.33 2.33 12.09
C LEU A 17 -17.53 3.84 12.09
N GLU A 18 -17.52 4.50 13.24
CA GLU A 18 -17.60 5.97 13.34
C GLU A 18 -16.38 6.63 12.67
N ALA A 19 -15.18 6.13 12.94
CA ALA A 19 -13.93 6.66 12.38
C ALA A 19 -13.83 6.46 10.86
N LEU A 20 -14.36 5.36 10.33
CA LEU A 20 -14.41 5.08 8.90
C LEU A 20 -15.54 5.81 8.19
N GLN A 21 -16.65 6.12 8.87
CA GLN A 21 -17.80 6.77 8.23
C GLN A 21 -17.78 8.28 8.34
N TYR A 22 -17.12 8.87 9.35
CA TYR A 22 -17.23 10.30 9.62
C TYR A 22 -15.86 10.93 9.95
N MET A 23 -15.52 11.99 9.22
CA MET A 23 -14.41 12.86 9.54
C MET A 23 -14.90 14.08 10.33
N GLN A 24 -14.21 14.41 11.42
CA GLN A 24 -14.50 15.59 12.23
C GLN A 24 -13.72 16.79 11.70
N LEU A 25 -14.39 17.67 10.95
CA LEU A 25 -13.80 18.91 10.45
C LEU A 25 -14.08 20.06 11.40
N LYS A 26 -13.10 20.95 11.54
CA LYS A 26 -13.29 22.21 12.26
C LYS A 26 -13.77 23.26 11.26
N VAL A 27 -15.03 23.66 11.37
CA VAL A 27 -15.64 24.73 10.56
C VAL A 27 -15.87 25.92 11.49
N GLY A 28 -14.99 26.92 11.39
CA GLY A 28 -14.95 28.03 12.35
C GLY A 28 -14.58 27.54 13.76
N ASN A 29 -15.44 27.81 14.75
CA ASN A 29 -15.27 27.35 16.13
C ASN A 29 -16.00 26.03 16.43
N GLU A 30 -16.76 25.49 15.48
CA GLU A 30 -17.55 24.28 15.67
C GLU A 30 -16.88 23.07 15.01
N LYS A 31 -17.13 21.89 15.58
CA LYS A 31 -16.75 20.62 14.97
C LYS A 31 -17.96 20.06 14.26
N GLN A 32 -17.82 19.84 12.95
CA GLN A 32 -18.87 19.25 12.14
C GLN A 32 -18.42 17.87 11.67
N ALA A 33 -19.29 16.88 11.87
CA ALA A 33 -19.10 15.54 11.34
C ALA A 33 -19.46 15.56 9.85
N GLN A 34 -18.50 15.26 8.99
CA GLN A 34 -18.72 15.05 7.56
C GLN A 34 -18.62 13.57 7.25
N ARG A 35 -19.62 13.02 6.55
CA ARG A 35 -19.59 11.63 6.09
C ARG A 35 -18.48 11.43 5.07
N LEU A 36 -17.66 10.41 5.26
CA LEU A 36 -16.62 9.98 4.33
C LEU A 36 -17.24 9.21 3.17
N SER A 37 -16.76 9.49 1.96
CA SER A 37 -17.11 8.75 0.75
C SER A 37 -15.87 8.04 0.24
N PHE A 38 -15.95 6.72 0.13
CA PHE A 38 -14.88 5.88 -0.39
C PHE A 38 -14.96 5.66 -1.91
N ARG A 39 -15.96 6.25 -2.58
CA ARG A 39 -16.17 6.11 -4.03
C ARG A 39 -14.99 6.57 -4.89
N ALA A 40 -14.18 7.49 -4.35
CA ALA A 40 -13.03 8.06 -5.03
C ALA A 40 -11.69 7.55 -4.46
N LEU A 41 -11.70 6.50 -3.63
CA LEU A 41 -10.45 5.84 -3.27
C LEU A 41 -9.87 5.20 -4.53
N ASP A 42 -8.69 5.66 -4.91
CA ASP A 42 -7.86 5.02 -5.91
C ASP A 42 -6.74 4.23 -5.22
N VAL A 43 -5.97 3.52 -6.02
CA VAL A 43 -4.83 2.71 -5.58
C VAL A 43 -3.80 3.53 -4.79
N GLU A 44 -3.66 4.83 -5.07
CA GLU A 44 -2.71 5.68 -4.34
C GLU A 44 -3.07 5.79 -2.85
N GLN A 45 -4.35 5.95 -2.53
CA GLN A 45 -4.79 6.04 -1.14
C GLN A 45 -4.56 4.73 -0.39
N ILE A 46 -4.71 3.60 -1.08
CA ILE A 46 -4.39 2.27 -0.52
C ILE A 46 -2.88 2.12 -0.27
N GLY A 47 -2.04 2.64 -1.16
CA GLY A 47 -0.60 2.76 -0.95
C GLY A 47 -0.25 3.56 0.30
N MET A 48 -0.90 4.71 0.52
CA MET A 48 -0.71 5.53 1.72
C MET A 48 -1.13 4.80 3.00
N VAL A 49 -2.21 4.00 2.96
CA VAL A 49 -2.62 3.17 4.09
C VAL A 49 -1.54 2.13 4.41
N TYR A 50 -0.99 1.45 3.40
CA TYR A 50 0.10 0.50 3.59
C TYR A 50 1.33 1.15 4.25
N GLU A 51 1.76 2.32 3.77
CA GLU A 51 2.86 3.06 4.39
C GLU A 51 2.57 3.42 5.86
N GLY A 52 1.34 3.85 6.17
CA GLY A 52 0.92 4.20 7.52
C GLY A 52 0.85 3.00 8.46
N LEU A 53 0.50 1.82 7.96
CA LEU A 53 0.54 0.57 8.74
C LEU A 53 1.98 0.22 9.12
N LEU A 54 2.94 0.38 8.20
CA LEU A 54 4.37 0.12 8.46
C LEU A 54 5.04 1.15 9.37
N ASP A 55 4.40 2.30 9.61
CA ASP A 55 4.86 3.27 10.61
C ASP A 55 4.55 2.80 12.05
N HIS A 56 3.87 1.66 12.22
CA HIS A 56 3.50 1.12 13.52
C HIS A 56 3.81 -0.37 13.64
N THR A 57 4.02 -0.82 14.88
CA THR A 57 4.05 -2.24 15.24
C THR A 57 3.08 -2.48 16.38
N GLU A 58 2.54 -3.68 16.45
CA GLU A 58 1.72 -4.13 17.57
C GLU A 58 2.58 -4.67 18.71
N GLU A 59 2.23 -4.32 19.94
CA GLU A 59 2.79 -4.89 21.15
C GLU A 59 1.68 -5.25 22.14
N VAL A 60 1.87 -6.32 22.91
CA VAL A 60 1.00 -6.64 24.03
C VAL A 60 1.48 -5.88 25.26
N ALA A 61 0.64 -5.01 25.81
CA ALA A 61 0.93 -4.25 27.02
C ALA A 61 1.23 -5.21 28.19
N ARG A 62 2.42 -5.09 28.78
CA ARG A 62 2.86 -5.93 29.91
C ARG A 62 2.35 -5.43 31.26
N GLY A 63 1.97 -4.16 31.33
CA GLY A 63 1.41 -3.50 32.50
C GLY A 63 0.36 -2.47 32.10
N GLN A 64 -0.05 -1.65 33.05
CA GLN A 64 -0.88 -0.49 32.77
C GLN A 64 -0.11 0.49 31.88
N ALA A 65 -0.72 0.95 30.79
CA ALA A 65 -0.02 1.73 29.78
C ALA A 65 -0.80 2.97 29.33
N ILE A 66 -0.07 3.97 28.82
CA ILE A 66 -0.65 5.19 28.27
C ILE A 66 0.15 5.68 27.06
N ALA A 67 -0.53 6.24 26.06
CA ALA A 67 0.12 6.89 24.94
C ALA A 67 0.57 8.31 25.29
N ILE A 68 1.81 8.64 24.95
CA ILE A 68 2.44 9.94 25.11
C ILE A 68 2.46 10.65 23.76
N LYS A 69 2.11 11.94 23.75
CA LYS A 69 2.09 12.77 22.53
C LYS A 69 3.47 12.79 21.87
N PRO A 70 3.54 12.77 20.53
CA PRO A 70 4.80 12.96 19.81
C PRO A 70 5.37 14.36 20.04
N VAL A 71 6.69 14.52 19.84
CA VAL A 71 7.35 15.83 19.88
C VAL A 71 6.91 16.70 18.70
N LYS A 72 6.79 16.10 17.51
CA LYS A 72 6.33 16.76 16.29
C LYS A 72 4.80 16.67 16.20
N SER A 73 4.15 17.70 15.66
CA SER A 73 2.68 17.74 15.47
C SER A 73 2.13 16.58 14.65
N HIS A 74 2.93 16.06 13.71
CA HIS A 74 2.57 14.94 12.83
C HIS A 74 3.25 13.61 13.21
N GLY A 75 3.90 13.52 14.39
CA GLY A 75 4.52 12.27 14.82
C GLY A 75 3.50 11.24 15.32
N ALA A 76 3.93 9.99 15.46
CA ALA A 76 3.12 8.94 16.08
C ALA A 76 3.29 8.97 17.62
N PRO A 77 2.19 8.94 18.40
CA PRO A 77 2.26 8.78 19.85
C PRO A 77 2.92 7.45 20.25
N ALA A 78 3.77 7.48 21.27
CA ALA A 78 4.44 6.29 21.80
C ALA A 78 3.79 5.84 23.10
N THR A 79 3.52 4.55 23.24
CA THR A 79 2.88 3.97 24.42
C THR A 79 3.93 3.55 25.44
N ILE A 80 3.78 3.99 26.69
CA ILE A 80 4.68 3.65 27.79
C ILE A 80 3.99 2.79 28.84
N ASN A 81 4.74 1.89 29.46
CA ASN A 81 4.31 1.09 30.60
C ASN A 81 4.48 1.89 31.91
N LEU A 82 3.36 2.17 32.59
CA LEU A 82 3.31 2.92 33.84
C LEU A 82 3.86 2.13 35.02
N ASN A 83 3.77 0.79 35.01
CA ASN A 83 4.36 -0.04 36.05
C ASN A 83 5.90 0.03 35.98
N GLU A 84 6.48 -0.14 34.79
CA GLU A 84 7.93 -0.02 34.58
C GLU A 84 8.45 1.40 34.90
N LEU A 85 7.66 2.42 34.55
CA LEU A 85 7.97 3.80 34.92
C LEU A 85 7.96 4.01 36.44
N LEU A 86 7.02 3.40 37.16
CA LEU A 86 6.92 3.49 38.61
C LEU A 86 8.10 2.80 39.30
N GLU A 87 8.52 1.63 38.79
CA GLU A 87 9.71 0.89 39.24
C GLU A 87 11.03 1.63 38.97
N THR A 88 11.05 2.48 37.93
CA THR A 88 12.21 3.32 37.63
C THR A 88 12.41 4.37 38.73
N LYS A 89 13.66 4.51 39.21
CA LYS A 89 14.03 5.51 40.23
C LYS A 89 13.56 6.89 39.82
N GLY A 90 12.90 7.62 40.73
CA GLY A 90 12.27 8.91 40.43
C GLY A 90 13.15 9.89 39.65
N LYS A 91 14.44 10.00 40.02
CA LYS A 91 15.41 10.87 39.33
C LYS A 91 15.69 10.50 37.86
N ASP A 92 15.50 9.23 37.49
CA ASP A 92 15.81 8.67 36.17
C ASP A 92 14.55 8.57 35.27
N ARG A 93 13.34 8.70 35.83
CA ARG A 93 12.06 8.60 35.10
C ARG A 93 11.95 9.54 33.89
N ALA A 94 12.43 10.77 34.01
CA ALA A 94 12.39 11.72 32.89
C ALA A 94 13.32 11.33 31.74
N LYS A 95 14.48 10.73 32.06
CA LYS A 95 15.40 10.18 31.07
C LYS A 95 14.78 8.96 30.39
N TRP A 96 14.19 8.07 31.17
CA TRP A 96 13.48 6.89 30.68
C TRP A 96 12.35 7.28 29.71
N ILE A 97 11.49 8.25 30.07
CA ILE A 97 10.41 8.73 29.17
C ILE A 97 10.98 9.29 27.86
N LYS A 98 12.09 10.04 27.94
CA LYS A 98 12.75 10.57 26.75
C LYS A 98 13.26 9.45 25.84
N GLU A 99 13.83 8.40 26.41
CA GLU A 99 14.32 7.23 25.63
C GLU A 99 13.16 6.45 24.98
N GLN A 100 12.00 6.36 25.64
CA GLN A 100 10.85 5.63 25.11
C GLN A 100 9.99 6.44 24.12
N THR A 101 10.04 7.79 24.17
CA THR A 101 9.04 8.63 23.48
C THR A 101 9.58 9.91 22.82
N ASP A 102 10.89 10.18 22.95
CA ASP A 102 11.56 11.44 22.63
C ASP A 102 11.03 12.68 23.40
N GLN A 103 10.02 12.54 24.26
CA GLN A 103 9.46 13.66 25.01
C GLN A 103 10.35 14.10 26.16
N ASN A 104 10.52 15.42 26.26
CA ASN A 104 11.10 16.04 27.44
C ASN A 104 10.01 16.42 28.44
N ILE A 105 10.20 16.01 29.70
CA ILE A 105 9.37 16.40 30.85
C ILE A 105 10.10 17.48 31.62
N THR A 106 9.46 18.64 31.80
CA THR A 106 10.07 19.82 32.42
C THR A 106 9.10 20.49 33.40
N GLY A 107 9.59 21.45 34.19
CA GLY A 107 8.75 22.24 35.11
C GLY A 107 8.14 21.42 36.25
N GLN A 108 6.90 21.75 36.62
CA GLN A 108 6.20 21.10 37.73
C GLN A 108 5.99 19.60 37.48
N ALA A 109 5.64 19.21 36.26
CA ALA A 109 5.48 17.81 35.87
C ALA A 109 6.74 16.97 36.15
N LEU A 110 7.94 17.55 36.01
CA LEU A 110 9.20 16.86 36.34
C LEU A 110 9.36 16.64 37.85
N LYS A 111 8.91 17.59 38.67
CA LYS A 111 8.96 17.46 40.14
C LYS A 111 7.98 16.38 40.60
N ASP A 112 6.75 16.46 40.11
CA ASP A 112 5.68 15.51 40.45
C ASP A 112 6.04 14.09 39.98
N LEU A 113 6.60 13.95 38.78
CA LEU A 113 7.06 12.66 38.25
C LEU A 113 8.14 12.01 39.13
N LYS A 114 9.03 12.80 39.74
CA LYS A 114 10.11 12.29 40.61
C LYS A 114 9.60 11.77 41.94
N THR A 115 8.54 12.38 42.47
CA THR A 115 7.98 12.04 43.79
C THR A 115 6.81 11.07 43.73
N ALA A 116 6.28 10.77 42.54
CA ALA A 116 5.14 9.88 42.40
C ALA A 116 5.40 8.47 42.96
N GLU A 117 4.49 7.99 43.81
CA GLU A 117 4.51 6.67 44.45
C GLU A 117 3.40 5.75 43.94
N SER A 118 2.46 6.29 43.15
CA SER A 118 1.36 5.54 42.54
C SER A 118 1.18 5.84 41.05
N ILE A 119 0.44 4.97 40.36
CA ILE A 119 0.11 5.17 38.94
C ILE A 119 -0.77 6.41 38.74
N ASP A 120 -1.68 6.69 39.67
CA ASP A 120 -2.55 7.88 39.59
C ASP A 120 -1.74 9.18 39.69
N GLU A 121 -0.69 9.21 40.52
CA GLU A 121 0.23 10.33 40.60
C GLU A 121 1.08 10.48 39.33
N LEU A 122 1.52 9.36 38.72
CA LEU A 122 2.19 9.39 37.41
C LEU A 122 1.27 9.96 36.32
N LEU A 123 0.00 9.56 36.30
CA LEU A 123 -1.00 10.06 35.35
C LEU A 123 -1.25 11.56 35.54
N ALA A 124 -1.36 12.02 36.78
CA ALA A 124 -1.53 13.43 37.10
C ALA A 124 -0.31 14.26 36.65
N ALA A 125 0.91 13.78 36.92
CA ALA A 125 2.14 14.42 36.49
C ALA A 125 2.26 14.51 34.95
N LEU A 126 1.75 13.51 34.23
CA LEU A 126 1.84 13.41 32.77
C LEU A 126 0.61 13.95 32.03
N ASP A 127 -0.42 14.45 32.70
CA ASP A 127 -1.74 14.75 32.11
C ASP A 127 -1.68 15.55 30.79
N LYS A 128 -0.83 16.58 30.74
CA LYS A 128 -0.66 17.43 29.55
C LYS A 128 0.03 16.73 28.39
N LYS A 129 0.85 15.71 28.67
CA LYS A 129 1.63 14.92 27.70
C LYS A 129 0.86 13.70 27.19
N ILE A 130 -0.18 13.24 27.90
CA ILE A 130 -0.98 12.09 27.48
C ILE A 130 -1.73 12.39 26.17
N ALA A 131 -1.61 11.48 25.21
CA ALA A 131 -2.37 11.47 23.97
C ALA A 131 -3.78 10.89 24.20
N LYS A 132 -4.63 11.66 24.90
CA LYS A 132 -6.00 11.25 25.29
C LYS A 132 -6.91 10.83 24.13
N LYS A 133 -6.58 11.19 22.89
CA LYS A 133 -7.29 10.70 21.69
C LYS A 133 -6.98 9.24 21.36
N ILE A 134 -5.77 8.78 21.66
CA ILE A 134 -5.31 7.41 21.41
C ILE A 134 -5.65 6.53 22.60
N THR A 135 -5.27 6.96 23.79
CA THR A 135 -5.58 6.28 25.05
C THR A 135 -6.43 7.20 25.92
N PRO A 136 -7.76 7.25 25.72
CA PRO A 136 -8.66 8.05 26.55
C PRO A 136 -8.74 7.55 28.00
N ARG A 137 -8.31 6.31 28.22
CA ARG A 137 -8.18 5.66 29.52
C ARG A 137 -6.88 4.85 29.54
N VAL A 138 -6.44 4.49 30.73
CA VAL A 138 -5.30 3.58 30.93
C VAL A 138 -5.58 2.26 30.22
N VAL A 139 -4.62 1.80 29.44
CA VAL A 139 -4.65 0.50 28.79
C VAL A 139 -4.22 -0.56 29.80
N LEU A 140 -4.95 -1.68 29.90
CA LEU A 140 -4.64 -2.74 30.85
C LEU A 140 -3.63 -3.75 30.26
N SER A 141 -2.93 -4.44 31.15
CA SER A 141 -2.04 -5.55 30.77
C SER A 141 -2.81 -6.59 29.94
N GLY A 142 -2.15 -7.15 28.92
CA GLY A 142 -2.75 -8.06 27.94
C GLY A 142 -3.45 -7.38 26.76
N SER A 143 -3.67 -6.06 26.79
CA SER A 143 -4.22 -5.32 25.64
C SER A 143 -3.18 -5.11 24.55
N ILE A 144 -3.62 -5.03 23.29
CA ILE A 144 -2.74 -4.60 22.18
C ILE A 144 -2.62 -3.09 22.16
N VAL A 145 -1.40 -2.61 21.97
CA VAL A 145 -1.06 -1.21 21.74
C VAL A 145 -0.28 -1.08 20.44
N LEU A 146 -0.44 0.04 19.77
CA LEU A 146 0.36 0.38 18.60
C LEU A 146 1.55 1.24 19.05
N GLN A 147 2.75 0.82 18.64
CA GLN A 147 3.98 1.55 18.85
C GLN A 147 4.50 2.13 17.53
N PRO A 148 5.07 3.34 17.53
CA PRO A 148 5.80 3.84 16.38
C PRO A 148 6.92 2.87 15.97
N SER A 149 7.09 2.68 14.67
CA SER A 149 8.07 1.77 14.08
C SER A 149 8.93 2.47 13.04
N ASP A 150 10.19 2.04 12.96
CA ASP A 150 11.13 2.42 11.90
C ASP A 150 11.05 1.46 10.69
N GLU A 151 10.07 0.55 10.66
CA GLU A 151 9.95 -0.49 9.62
C GLU A 151 9.87 0.09 8.21
N ARG A 152 8.99 1.08 7.95
CA ARG A 152 8.91 1.73 6.64
C ARG A 152 10.26 2.22 6.12
N ARG A 153 11.06 2.87 6.99
CA ARG A 153 12.40 3.38 6.64
C ARG A 153 13.39 2.24 6.38
N ARG A 154 13.33 1.17 7.18
CA ARG A 154 14.23 0.02 7.07
C ARG A 154 13.96 -0.84 5.85
N SER A 155 12.69 -1.01 5.48
CA SER A 155 12.29 -1.77 4.30
C SER A 155 12.38 -0.97 3.00
N GLY A 156 12.46 0.37 3.09
CA GLY A 156 12.37 1.25 1.93
C GLY A 156 10.98 1.24 1.29
N SER A 157 9.94 0.89 2.07
CA SER A 157 8.56 0.79 1.60
C SER A 157 7.97 2.17 1.36
N HIS A 158 8.18 2.71 0.16
CA HIS A 158 7.59 3.96 -0.29
C HIS A 158 6.68 3.70 -1.49
N TYR A 159 5.46 4.20 -1.40
CA TYR A 159 4.50 4.15 -2.48
C TYR A 159 4.99 5.02 -3.63
N THR A 160 4.98 4.45 -4.84
CA THR A 160 5.36 5.20 -6.05
C THR A 160 4.09 5.82 -6.66
N PRO A 161 3.93 7.16 -6.61
CA PRO A 161 2.75 7.82 -7.16
C PRO A 161 2.63 7.63 -8.67
N ARG A 162 1.41 7.76 -9.19
CA ARG A 162 1.11 7.58 -10.62
C ARG A 162 1.87 8.54 -11.51
N SER A 163 2.14 9.76 -11.02
CA SER A 163 2.96 10.74 -11.73
C SER A 163 4.37 10.24 -12.05
N LEU A 164 4.86 9.24 -11.31
CA LEU A 164 6.13 8.57 -11.57
C LEU A 164 5.96 7.24 -12.32
N THR A 165 4.98 6.41 -11.94
CA THR A 165 4.81 5.10 -12.61
C THR A 165 4.39 5.24 -14.07
N LYS A 166 3.46 6.16 -14.38
CA LYS A 166 2.91 6.33 -15.73
C LYS A 166 3.99 6.51 -16.81
N PRO A 167 4.87 7.52 -16.75
CA PRO A 167 5.85 7.74 -17.82
C PRO A 167 6.87 6.59 -17.92
N ILE A 168 7.18 5.91 -16.82
CA ILE A 168 8.11 4.77 -16.82
C ILE A 168 7.47 3.58 -17.55
N VAL A 169 6.23 3.24 -17.21
CA VAL A 169 5.50 2.14 -17.85
C VAL A 169 5.29 2.44 -19.32
N GLU A 170 4.89 3.66 -19.67
CA GLU A 170 4.66 4.09 -21.06
C GLU A 170 5.92 3.95 -21.91
N THR A 171 7.05 4.47 -21.40
CA THR A 171 8.35 4.34 -22.06
C THR A 171 8.81 2.88 -22.20
N THR A 172 8.46 2.03 -21.21
CA THR A 172 8.85 0.61 -21.19
C THR A 172 8.01 -0.22 -22.16
N LEU A 173 6.70 0.03 -22.25
CA LEU A 173 5.78 -0.73 -23.09
C LEU A 173 5.84 -0.33 -24.56
N ALA A 174 6.08 0.94 -24.88
CA ALA A 174 6.09 1.45 -26.25
C ALA A 174 6.92 0.61 -27.24
N PRO A 175 8.21 0.30 -26.98
CA PRO A 175 9.00 -0.52 -27.90
C PRO A 175 8.50 -1.97 -28.00
N LEU A 176 7.91 -2.52 -26.94
CA LEU A 176 7.39 -3.88 -26.93
C LEU A 176 6.12 -3.99 -27.79
N LEU A 177 5.18 -3.04 -27.63
CA LEU A 177 3.96 -2.98 -28.43
C LEU A 177 4.29 -2.79 -29.92
N LYS A 178 5.29 -1.95 -30.22
CA LYS A 178 5.79 -1.79 -31.60
C LYS A 178 6.32 -3.11 -32.17
N GLN A 179 7.05 -3.89 -31.39
CA GLN A 179 7.57 -5.21 -31.81
C GLN A 179 6.49 -6.27 -32.04
N LEU A 180 5.27 -6.07 -31.53
CA LEU A 180 4.14 -6.97 -31.80
C LEU A 180 3.59 -6.78 -33.23
N VAL A 181 3.80 -5.60 -33.81
CA VAL A 181 3.36 -5.23 -35.16
C VAL A 181 4.52 -5.37 -36.15
N GLU A 182 5.65 -4.78 -35.83
CA GLU A 182 6.83 -4.73 -36.69
C GLU A 182 7.87 -5.73 -36.18
N PRO A 183 8.50 -6.53 -37.04
CA PRO A 183 9.64 -7.32 -36.61
C PRO A 183 10.74 -6.34 -36.14
N PRO A 184 11.55 -6.71 -35.14
CA PRO A 184 12.70 -5.90 -34.78
C PRO A 184 13.53 -5.65 -36.04
N ALA A 185 13.89 -4.39 -36.30
CA ALA A 185 14.83 -4.07 -37.37
C ALA A 185 16.05 -4.98 -37.19
N GLU A 186 16.49 -5.64 -38.28
CA GLU A 186 17.73 -6.41 -38.25
C GLU A 186 18.81 -5.56 -37.57
N GLU A 187 19.51 -6.10 -36.58
CA GLU A 187 20.56 -5.40 -35.85
C GLU A 187 21.57 -4.82 -36.85
N THR A 188 21.42 -3.55 -37.24
CA THR A 188 22.50 -2.80 -37.84
C THR A 188 23.52 -2.60 -36.72
N ASN A 189 24.57 -3.42 -36.74
CA ASN A 189 25.76 -3.33 -35.89
C ASN A 189 26.01 -1.90 -35.40
N GLY A 190 25.66 -1.56 -34.15
CA GLY A 190 25.95 -0.21 -33.66
C GLY A 190 25.45 0.13 -32.26
N GLU A 191 24.20 -0.15 -31.92
CA GLU A 191 23.63 0.36 -30.66
C GLU A 191 23.33 -0.77 -29.68
N LYS A 192 24.23 -0.93 -28.71
CA LYS A 192 24.01 -1.79 -27.55
C LYS A 192 22.88 -1.19 -26.72
N THR A 193 21.71 -1.83 -26.74
CA THR A 193 20.66 -1.58 -25.76
C THR A 193 21.23 -1.80 -24.36
N LEU A 194 20.99 -0.84 -23.45
CA LEU A 194 21.54 -0.82 -22.07
C LEU A 194 21.15 -2.05 -21.21
N PHE A 195 20.26 -2.91 -21.71
CA PHE A 195 19.76 -4.11 -21.03
C PHE A 195 20.24 -5.42 -21.65
N ALA A 196 21.29 -5.40 -22.47
CA ALA A 196 21.97 -6.62 -22.89
C ALA A 196 22.66 -7.28 -21.68
N SER A 197 21.91 -8.06 -20.91
CA SER A 197 22.46 -8.89 -19.85
C SER A 197 23.49 -9.83 -20.48
N LYS A 198 24.74 -9.76 -20.03
CA LYS A 198 25.76 -10.76 -20.32
C LYS A 198 25.38 -12.05 -19.59
N GLY A 199 24.49 -12.84 -20.16
CA GLY A 199 24.04 -14.09 -19.55
C GLY A 199 23.15 -14.90 -20.47
N ARG A 200 23.69 -16.03 -20.96
CA ARG A 200 23.04 -17.08 -21.76
C ARG A 200 22.40 -16.61 -23.07
N LYS A 201 23.08 -16.94 -24.17
CA LYS A 201 22.41 -17.26 -25.43
C LYS A 201 21.55 -18.52 -25.25
N THR A 202 20.45 -18.42 -24.52
CA THR A 202 19.33 -19.32 -24.77
C THR A 202 18.79 -18.89 -26.12
N LYS A 203 19.11 -19.65 -27.18
CA LYS A 203 18.25 -19.72 -28.35
C LYS A 203 16.87 -20.11 -27.81
N LEU A 204 16.04 -19.13 -27.48
CA LEU A 204 14.61 -19.34 -27.39
C LEU A 204 14.22 -19.62 -28.84
N GLN A 205 14.28 -20.89 -29.24
CA GLN A 205 13.69 -21.33 -30.48
C GLN A 205 12.21 -21.00 -30.34
N ALA A 206 11.81 -19.88 -30.96
CA ALA A 206 10.41 -19.57 -31.14
C ALA A 206 9.82 -20.72 -31.95
N VAL A 207 9.16 -21.65 -31.27
CA VAL A 207 8.16 -22.48 -31.91
C VAL A 207 7.04 -21.50 -32.25
N LYS A 208 7.14 -20.85 -33.41
CA LYS A 208 6.05 -20.04 -33.93
C LYS A 208 4.97 -21.03 -34.31
N SER A 209 3.94 -21.15 -33.49
CA SER A 209 2.77 -21.93 -33.88
C SER A 209 2.10 -21.22 -35.07
N GLU A 210 1.38 -21.95 -35.92
CA GLU A 210 0.63 -21.35 -37.04
C GLU A 210 -0.25 -20.17 -36.57
N ARG A 211 -0.77 -20.27 -35.33
CA ARG A 211 -1.56 -19.22 -34.67
C ARG A 211 -0.76 -17.96 -34.35
N ASP A 212 0.53 -18.09 -34.05
CA ASP A 212 1.40 -16.94 -33.76
C ASP A 212 1.82 -16.22 -35.05
N GLU A 213 1.99 -16.97 -36.14
CA GLU A 213 2.26 -16.40 -37.47
C GLU A 213 1.04 -15.65 -38.03
N GLU A 214 -0.16 -16.21 -37.85
CA GLU A 214 -1.41 -15.56 -38.22
C GLU A 214 -1.65 -14.27 -37.43
N ALA A 215 -1.48 -14.30 -36.11
CA ALA A 215 -1.63 -13.12 -35.26
C ALA A 215 -0.67 -12.00 -35.70
N PHE A 216 0.58 -12.35 -36.02
CA PHE A 216 1.57 -11.39 -36.50
C PHE A 216 1.22 -10.79 -37.87
N ARG A 217 0.74 -11.62 -38.80
CA ARG A 217 0.27 -11.16 -40.11
C ARG A 217 -0.89 -10.17 -39.98
N LEU A 218 -1.89 -10.50 -39.15
CA LEU A 218 -3.02 -9.62 -38.88
C LEU A 218 -2.58 -8.31 -38.22
N ALA A 219 -1.61 -8.38 -37.29
CA ALA A 219 -1.07 -7.19 -36.64
C ALA A 219 -0.42 -6.23 -37.64
N GLN A 220 0.37 -6.75 -38.59
CA GLN A 220 0.96 -5.98 -39.67
C GLN A 220 -0.09 -5.34 -40.59
N GLU A 221 -1.10 -6.11 -40.98
CA GLU A 221 -2.17 -5.63 -41.87
C GLU A 221 -2.96 -4.49 -41.24
N LYS A 222 -3.30 -4.61 -39.94
CA LYS A 222 -4.10 -3.63 -39.21
C LYS A 222 -3.27 -2.49 -38.61
N GLY A 223 -1.94 -2.59 -38.60
CA GLY A 223 -1.04 -1.61 -37.98
C GLY A 223 -1.21 -1.50 -36.46
N SER A 224 -1.70 -2.56 -35.81
CA SER A 224 -2.02 -2.61 -34.38
C SER A 224 -1.76 -4.02 -33.84
N PRO A 225 -1.22 -4.19 -32.62
CA PRO A 225 -0.99 -5.53 -32.07
C PRO A 225 -2.26 -6.37 -32.09
N HIS A 226 -2.16 -7.65 -32.43
CA HIS A 226 -3.31 -8.55 -32.32
C HIS A 226 -3.62 -8.79 -30.83
N PRO A 227 -4.90 -8.80 -30.38
CA PRO A 227 -5.26 -8.93 -28.96
C PRO A 227 -4.60 -10.10 -28.23
N ARG A 228 -4.45 -11.24 -28.92
CA ARG A 228 -3.73 -12.42 -28.41
C ARG A 228 -2.29 -12.12 -28.02
N GLN A 229 -1.57 -11.35 -28.84
CA GLN A 229 -0.16 -11.01 -28.58
C GLN A 229 -0.03 -10.17 -27.31
N ILE A 230 -0.95 -9.24 -27.08
CA ILE A 230 -1.01 -8.45 -25.83
C ILE A 230 -1.26 -9.36 -24.63
N LEU A 231 -2.23 -10.28 -24.74
CA LEU A 231 -2.59 -11.23 -23.68
C LEU A 231 -1.50 -12.28 -23.37
N ASP A 232 -0.56 -12.48 -24.29
CA ASP A 232 0.58 -13.39 -24.11
C ASP A 232 1.80 -12.70 -23.48
N LEU A 233 1.80 -11.38 -23.33
CA LEU A 233 2.85 -10.65 -22.61
C LEU A 233 2.94 -11.12 -21.15
N LYS A 234 4.17 -11.17 -20.62
CA LYS A 234 4.46 -11.50 -19.22
C LYS A 234 5.27 -10.37 -18.60
N VAL A 235 4.65 -9.63 -17.68
CA VAL A 235 5.24 -8.51 -16.95
C VAL A 235 5.48 -8.93 -15.51
N CYS A 236 6.71 -8.78 -15.04
CA CYS A 236 7.10 -9.14 -13.67
C CYS A 236 7.65 -7.92 -12.93
N ASP A 237 7.11 -7.65 -11.74
CA ASP A 237 7.66 -6.70 -10.78
C ASP A 237 8.24 -7.46 -9.56
N PRO A 238 9.59 -7.56 -9.43
CA PRO A 238 10.23 -8.39 -8.41
C PRO A 238 10.33 -7.76 -7.01
N ALA A 239 9.87 -6.52 -6.85
CA ALA A 239 9.82 -5.79 -5.58
C ALA A 239 8.61 -4.85 -5.58
N MET A 240 7.42 -5.43 -5.79
CA MET A 240 6.24 -4.68 -6.24
C MET A 240 5.65 -3.72 -5.20
N GLY A 241 5.99 -3.87 -3.92
CA GLY A 241 5.33 -3.15 -2.84
C GLY A 241 3.82 -3.37 -2.90
N SER A 242 3.04 -2.28 -2.84
CA SER A 242 1.58 -2.32 -2.99
C SER A 242 1.09 -2.40 -4.45
N GLY A 243 1.98 -2.66 -5.42
CA GLY A 243 1.64 -2.98 -6.80
C GLY A 243 1.48 -1.77 -7.74
N ALA A 244 2.08 -0.61 -7.44
CA ALA A 244 1.87 0.62 -8.21
C ALA A 244 2.24 0.49 -9.70
N PHE A 245 3.36 -0.15 -10.03
CA PHE A 245 3.77 -0.41 -11.42
C PHE A 245 2.87 -1.44 -12.10
N LEU A 246 2.45 -2.49 -11.39
CA LEU A 246 1.53 -3.50 -11.91
C LEU A 246 0.16 -2.89 -12.23
N VAL A 247 -0.35 -2.02 -11.36
CA VAL A 247 -1.61 -1.30 -11.59
C VAL A 247 -1.53 -0.37 -12.80
N GLU A 248 -0.45 0.39 -12.93
CA GLU A 248 -0.29 1.28 -14.07
C GLU A 248 -0.08 0.49 -15.38
N THR A 249 0.65 -0.62 -15.33
CA THR A 249 0.75 -1.58 -16.45
C THR A 249 -0.61 -2.15 -16.82
N CYS A 250 -1.43 -2.53 -15.84
CA CYS A 250 -2.79 -3.02 -16.03
C CYS A 250 -3.64 -1.99 -16.80
N ARG A 251 -3.55 -0.71 -16.41
CA ARG A 251 -4.29 0.38 -17.06
C ARG A 251 -3.87 0.52 -18.52
N GLN A 252 -2.58 0.67 -18.78
CA GLN A 252 -2.06 0.93 -20.12
C GLN A 252 -2.28 -0.27 -21.05
N LEU A 253 -1.95 -1.50 -20.63
CA LEU A 253 -2.22 -2.69 -21.45
C LEU A 253 -3.72 -2.96 -21.62
N GLY A 254 -4.56 -2.56 -20.66
CA GLY A 254 -6.01 -2.62 -20.81
C GLY A 254 -6.51 -1.68 -21.91
N ASP A 255 -6.01 -0.44 -21.93
CA ASP A 255 -6.34 0.55 -22.96
C ASP A 255 -5.87 0.05 -24.36
N GLU A 256 -4.66 -0.51 -24.45
CA GLU A 256 -4.11 -1.11 -25.68
C GLU A 256 -4.91 -2.34 -26.15
N LEU A 257 -5.37 -3.18 -25.22
CA LEU A 257 -6.17 -4.36 -25.55
C LEU A 257 -7.54 -3.97 -26.12
N VAL A 258 -8.19 -2.94 -25.56
CA VAL A 258 -9.43 -2.40 -26.12
C VAL A 258 -9.18 -1.84 -27.52
N ALA A 259 -8.14 -1.03 -27.70
CA ALA A 259 -7.77 -0.49 -29.01
C ALA A 259 -7.53 -1.61 -30.05
N ALA A 260 -6.84 -2.68 -29.66
CA ALA A 260 -6.62 -3.86 -30.48
C ALA A 260 -7.93 -4.59 -30.83
N TRP A 261 -8.86 -4.76 -29.89
CA TRP A 261 -10.15 -5.38 -30.19
C TRP A 261 -10.92 -4.62 -31.28
N HIS A 262 -10.93 -3.29 -31.22
CA HIS A 262 -11.59 -2.46 -32.22
C HIS A 262 -10.87 -2.49 -33.57
N ALA A 263 -9.53 -2.41 -33.59
CA ALA A 263 -8.75 -2.46 -34.83
C ALA A 263 -8.90 -3.80 -35.59
N HIS A 264 -9.05 -4.89 -34.83
CA HIS A 264 -9.18 -6.25 -35.37
C HIS A 264 -10.63 -6.73 -35.44
N GLU A 265 -11.61 -5.86 -35.16
CA GLU A 265 -13.05 -6.15 -35.26
C GLU A 265 -13.47 -7.41 -34.46
N CYS A 266 -12.86 -7.60 -33.28
CA CYS A 266 -12.99 -8.81 -32.46
C CYS A 266 -13.31 -8.52 -30.99
N VAL A 267 -14.12 -7.49 -30.74
CA VAL A 267 -14.63 -7.15 -29.41
C VAL A 267 -15.38 -8.36 -28.83
N PRO A 268 -15.02 -8.84 -27.62
CA PRO A 268 -15.61 -10.04 -27.03
C PRO A 268 -16.96 -9.74 -26.34
N THR A 269 -17.91 -9.11 -27.05
CA THR A 269 -19.18 -8.63 -26.48
C THR A 269 -19.97 -9.73 -25.77
N ALA A 270 -19.88 -10.98 -26.23
CA ALA A 270 -20.57 -12.12 -25.61
C ALA A 270 -19.94 -12.56 -24.26
N ASP A 271 -18.67 -12.24 -24.02
CA ASP A 271 -17.95 -12.63 -22.81
C ASP A 271 -17.96 -11.53 -21.73
N ILE A 272 -18.25 -10.29 -22.10
CA ILE A 272 -18.30 -9.14 -21.18
C ILE A 272 -19.57 -9.25 -20.32
N PRO A 273 -19.46 -9.29 -18.98
CA PRO A 273 -20.62 -9.31 -18.10
C PRO A 273 -21.51 -8.06 -18.27
N PRO A 274 -22.83 -8.16 -18.06
CA PRO A 274 -23.75 -7.04 -18.27
C PRO A 274 -23.48 -5.80 -17.39
N ASP A 275 -22.80 -5.98 -16.26
CA ASP A 275 -22.44 -4.95 -15.30
C ASP A 275 -21.00 -4.40 -15.49
N GLU A 276 -20.31 -4.81 -16.55
CA GLU A 276 -18.95 -4.39 -16.87
C GLU A 276 -18.89 -3.68 -18.23
N ASP A 277 -17.88 -2.82 -18.41
CA ASP A 277 -17.53 -2.24 -19.70
C ASP A 277 -16.30 -2.95 -20.31
N GLU A 278 -16.01 -2.64 -21.58
CA GLU A 278 -14.89 -3.23 -22.31
C GLU A 278 -13.55 -3.02 -21.61
N ILE A 279 -13.33 -1.83 -21.04
CA ILE A 279 -12.05 -1.50 -20.40
C ILE A 279 -11.85 -2.26 -19.09
N LEU A 280 -12.91 -2.45 -18.31
CA LEU A 280 -12.86 -3.25 -17.11
C LEU A 280 -12.58 -4.72 -17.42
N TYR A 281 -13.24 -5.25 -18.45
CA TYR A 281 -12.99 -6.61 -18.91
C TYR A 281 -11.54 -6.79 -19.40
N ALA A 282 -11.04 -5.84 -20.19
CA ALA A 282 -9.67 -5.83 -20.66
C ALA A 282 -8.67 -5.84 -19.50
N ARG A 283 -8.82 -4.94 -18.53
CA ARG A 283 -7.95 -4.88 -17.34
C ARG A 283 -7.98 -6.16 -16.53
N ARG A 284 -9.15 -6.79 -16.39
CA ARG A 284 -9.28 -8.09 -15.72
C ARG A 284 -8.50 -9.18 -16.46
N LEU A 285 -8.60 -9.25 -17.77
CA LEU A 285 -7.83 -10.21 -18.57
C LEU A 285 -6.31 -9.97 -18.45
N ILE A 286 -5.87 -8.71 -18.51
CA ILE A 286 -4.46 -8.33 -18.32
C ILE A 286 -3.97 -8.75 -16.93
N ALA A 287 -4.70 -8.42 -15.87
CA ALA A 287 -4.33 -8.77 -14.51
C ALA A 287 -4.19 -10.28 -14.31
N GLN A 288 -5.07 -11.08 -14.93
CA GLN A 288 -5.07 -12.54 -14.81
C GLN A 288 -3.99 -13.23 -15.65
N ARG A 289 -3.66 -12.68 -16.82
CA ARG A 289 -2.82 -13.37 -17.82
C ARG A 289 -1.42 -12.79 -17.93
N CYS A 290 -1.24 -11.50 -17.67
CA CYS A 290 -0.02 -10.79 -18.00
C CYS A 290 0.81 -10.39 -16.79
N LEU A 291 0.19 -10.14 -15.63
CA LEU A 291 0.85 -9.49 -14.50
C LEU A 291 1.32 -10.47 -13.43
N TYR A 292 2.57 -10.32 -13.03
CA TYR A 292 3.21 -11.13 -11.99
C TYR A 292 3.97 -10.20 -11.04
N GLY A 293 3.79 -10.42 -9.74
CA GLY A 293 4.40 -9.59 -8.71
C GLY A 293 5.03 -10.42 -7.61
N VAL A 294 6.19 -9.99 -7.12
CA VAL A 294 6.91 -10.61 -6.02
C VAL A 294 7.24 -9.53 -5.00
N ASP A 295 7.04 -9.84 -3.72
CA ASP A 295 7.52 -9.02 -2.62
C ASP A 295 7.95 -9.90 -1.44
N LYS A 296 8.91 -9.41 -0.67
CA LYS A 296 9.38 -10.09 0.55
C LYS A 296 8.39 -9.89 1.70
N ASN A 297 7.68 -8.77 1.74
CA ASN A 297 6.70 -8.47 2.79
C ASN A 297 5.33 -9.09 2.41
N PRO A 298 4.81 -10.06 3.19
CA PRO A 298 3.50 -10.64 2.93
C PRO A 298 2.35 -9.62 2.91
N LEU A 299 2.44 -8.56 3.72
CA LEU A 299 1.43 -7.50 3.71
C LEU A 299 1.45 -6.75 2.37
N ALA A 300 2.63 -6.49 1.79
CA ALA A 300 2.74 -5.87 0.46
C ALA A 300 2.03 -6.71 -0.61
N VAL A 301 2.15 -8.04 -0.53
CA VAL A 301 1.46 -8.97 -1.43
C VAL A 301 -0.06 -8.84 -1.33
N GLU A 302 -0.62 -8.80 -0.12
CA GLU A 302 -2.06 -8.60 0.07
C GLU A 302 -2.52 -7.22 -0.40
N MET A 303 -1.73 -6.18 -0.13
CA MET A 303 -2.02 -4.83 -0.62
C MET A 303 -1.98 -4.75 -2.15
N ALA A 304 -1.03 -5.41 -2.82
CA ALA A 304 -0.96 -5.47 -4.28
C ALA A 304 -2.16 -6.20 -4.90
N LYS A 305 -2.62 -7.30 -4.28
CA LYS A 305 -3.86 -7.98 -4.69
C LYS A 305 -5.06 -7.06 -4.59
N LEU A 306 -5.21 -6.34 -3.46
CA LEU A 306 -6.29 -5.38 -3.27
C LEU A 306 -6.22 -4.24 -4.31
N SER A 307 -5.03 -3.70 -4.57
CA SER A 307 -4.81 -2.66 -5.58
C SER A 307 -5.23 -3.12 -6.98
N LEU A 308 -4.85 -4.32 -7.39
CA LEU A 308 -5.24 -4.90 -8.68
C LEU A 308 -6.74 -5.22 -8.73
N TRP A 309 -7.33 -5.65 -7.62
CA TRP A 309 -8.78 -5.85 -7.55
C TRP A 309 -9.54 -4.54 -7.74
N LEU A 310 -9.12 -3.45 -7.11
CA LEU A 310 -9.76 -2.14 -7.26
C LEU A 310 -9.70 -1.59 -8.69
N VAL A 311 -8.63 -1.88 -9.44
CA VAL A 311 -8.52 -1.44 -10.86
C VAL A 311 -9.29 -2.35 -11.82
N THR A 312 -9.73 -3.53 -11.37
CA THR A 312 -10.44 -4.56 -12.17
C THR A 312 -11.87 -4.84 -11.70
N MET A 313 -12.37 -4.12 -10.70
CA MET A 313 -13.72 -4.29 -10.17
C MET A 313 -14.72 -3.31 -10.79
N ALA A 314 -15.93 -3.79 -11.06
CA ALA A 314 -17.05 -2.96 -11.49
C ALA A 314 -17.41 -1.90 -10.45
N LYS A 315 -17.65 -0.67 -10.89
CA LYS A 315 -18.18 0.38 -10.02
C LYS A 315 -19.67 0.12 -9.83
N GLY A 316 -20.03 -0.47 -8.69
CA GLY A 316 -21.43 -0.57 -8.23
C GLY A 316 -22.04 0.74 -7.77
#